data_AF-A0A5B7TVY8-F1
#
_entry.id   AF-A0A5B7TVY8-F1
#
_cell.length_a   1.000
_cell.length_b   1.000
_cell.length_c   1.000
_cell.angle_alpha   90.00
_cell.angle_beta   90.00
_cell.angle_gamma   90.00
#
_symmetry.space_group_name_H-M   'P 1'
#
loop_
_entity.id
_entity.type
_entity.pdbx_description
1 polymer ?
#
loop_
_entity_poly.entity_id
_entity_poly.type
_entity_poly.pdbx_seq_one_letter_code
_entity_poly.pdbx_strand_id
1 'polypeptide(L)'
;MHSNNYHKNFKLNGTSFDSEEELILFSKGLSLSIATFLEDWFNVHATVYVQTSGSTGTPKRIKLKKEYMVNSAKATGTFFDLPENTVALLCLSTDYIAGKMMLVRALTLGWHIDVIEASSSPLEHIDRTYDFCAMVPLQVHHSLEHLHKVKKLIVGGGAVDNRLLENLQSVSTEIFATYGMTETITHIAVKELNNPSLQEVALKFSNYKTLDKVAISKDLRGCLVIEAPEISDNIIITNDLVEIISNNEFKWLGRADNVINSGGIKLIPEQIEEKLSKIIHQRFFVAGVPDNILGEKLILIIESEHKEKKVIDQITTLPNLTKFEVPKEVYFIDNFIFTDTKKINRKATLNTIEINK
;
A
#
# COMPACT_ATOMS: atom_id res chain seq x y z
N MET A 1 22.12 -26.72 23.96
CA MET A 1 21.14 -25.63 23.83
C MET A 1 21.06 -25.29 22.35
N HIS A 2 20.03 -25.77 21.65
CA HIS A 2 19.81 -25.36 20.27
C HIS A 2 19.41 -23.88 20.32
N SER A 3 20.27 -23.00 19.80
CA SER A 3 19.91 -21.60 19.62
C SER A 3 18.91 -21.54 18.48
N ASN A 4 17.63 -21.31 18.78
CA ASN A 4 16.61 -21.08 17.76
C ASN A 4 17.05 -19.89 16.88
N ASN A 5 16.83 -19.96 15.56
CA ASN A 5 17.20 -18.87 14.64
C ASN A 5 16.22 -17.68 14.68
N TYR A 6 15.51 -17.49 15.80
CA TYR A 6 14.57 -16.41 16.02
C TYR A 6 14.63 -15.90 17.47
N HIS A 7 14.05 -14.74 17.71
CA HIS A 7 14.13 -14.04 18.99
C HIS A 7 13.51 -14.86 20.14
N LYS A 8 14.20 -14.98 21.27
CA LYS A 8 13.78 -15.78 22.44
C LYS A 8 12.41 -15.42 23.05
N ASN A 9 11.97 -14.18 22.86
CA ASN A 9 10.70 -13.66 23.38
C ASN A 9 9.57 -13.66 22.34
N PHE A 10 9.82 -14.21 21.15
CA PHE A 10 8.77 -14.40 20.16
C PHE A 10 7.64 -15.28 20.72
N LYS A 11 6.39 -14.89 20.41
CA LYS A 11 5.20 -15.72 20.67
C LYS A 11 4.27 -15.69 19.48
N LEU A 12 3.66 -16.83 19.17
CA LEU A 12 2.61 -16.98 18.16
C LEU A 12 1.31 -17.36 18.85
N ASN A 13 0.28 -16.50 18.77
CA ASN A 13 -1.02 -16.67 19.43
C ASN A 13 -0.88 -16.99 20.93
N GLY A 14 0.06 -16.32 21.61
CA GLY A 14 0.35 -16.50 23.04
C GLY A 14 1.29 -17.66 23.39
N THR A 15 1.63 -18.52 22.43
CA THR A 15 2.48 -19.71 22.65
C THR A 15 3.96 -19.39 22.37
N SER A 16 4.85 -19.87 23.24
CA SER A 16 6.30 -19.93 23.02
C SER A 16 6.70 -21.35 22.60
N PHE A 17 7.82 -21.49 21.89
CA PHE A 17 8.25 -22.77 21.31
C PHE A 17 9.70 -23.04 21.67
N ASP A 18 10.00 -24.30 21.95
CA ASP A 18 11.37 -24.73 22.30
C ASP A 18 12.22 -24.97 21.05
N SER A 19 11.58 -25.24 19.89
CA SER A 19 12.27 -25.45 18.61
C SER A 19 11.54 -24.85 17.41
N GLU A 20 12.23 -24.81 16.26
CA GLU A 20 11.65 -24.38 14.97
C GLU A 20 10.60 -25.37 14.46
N GLU A 21 10.81 -26.67 14.68
CA GLU A 21 9.88 -27.73 14.28
C GLU A 21 8.55 -27.64 15.03
N GLU A 22 8.59 -27.32 16.33
CA GLU A 22 7.38 -27.15 17.15
C GLU A 22 6.55 -25.96 16.66
N LEU A 23 7.22 -24.82 16.39
CA LEU A 23 6.59 -23.63 15.81
C LEU A 23 5.95 -23.95 14.44
N ILE A 24 6.67 -24.63 13.55
CA ILE A 24 6.15 -25.05 12.25
C ILE A 24 4.93 -25.95 12.43
N LEU A 25 5.00 -26.96 13.30
CA LEU A 25 3.89 -27.89 13.55
C LEU A 25 2.65 -27.17 14.08
N PHE A 26 2.82 -26.27 15.05
CA PHE A 26 1.73 -25.45 15.58
C PHE A 26 1.09 -24.59 14.49
N SER A 27 1.91 -23.98 13.63
CA SER A 27 1.43 -23.10 12.57
C SER A 27 0.57 -23.80 11.51
N LYS A 28 0.69 -25.13 11.35
CA LYS A 28 -0.17 -25.93 10.46
C LYS A 28 -1.64 -25.90 10.90
N GLY A 29 -1.88 -25.74 12.20
CA GLY A 29 -3.23 -25.57 12.75
C GLY A 29 -3.81 -24.16 12.51
N LEU A 30 -2.98 -23.18 12.16
CA LEU A 30 -3.42 -21.81 11.88
C LEU A 30 -3.66 -21.59 10.39
N SER A 31 -2.68 -21.94 9.56
CA SER A 31 -2.75 -21.80 8.11
C SER A 31 -1.63 -22.57 7.43
N LEU A 32 -1.95 -23.30 6.37
CA LEU A 32 -0.94 -23.98 5.55
C LEU A 32 0.07 -23.00 4.96
N SER A 33 -0.37 -21.80 4.56
CA SER A 33 0.50 -20.76 3.99
C SER A 33 1.55 -20.28 5.00
N ILE A 34 1.17 -20.17 6.29
CA ILE A 34 2.10 -19.83 7.37
C ILE A 34 3.12 -20.95 7.57
N ALA A 35 2.65 -22.19 7.69
CA ALA A 35 3.53 -23.33 7.89
C ALA A 35 4.53 -23.50 6.75
N THR A 36 4.08 -23.41 5.50
CA THR A 36 4.97 -23.46 4.32
C THR A 36 5.97 -22.31 4.33
N PHE A 37 5.55 -21.09 4.70
CA PHE A 37 6.49 -19.98 4.80
C PHE A 37 7.53 -20.21 5.91
N LEU A 38 7.13 -20.73 7.07
CA LEU A 38 8.07 -21.00 8.17
C LEU A 38 9.04 -22.15 7.82
N GLU A 39 8.57 -23.20 7.14
CA GLU A 39 9.45 -24.25 6.58
C GLU A 39 10.49 -23.63 5.62
N ASP A 40 10.07 -22.74 4.72
CA ASP A 40 10.97 -22.01 3.83
C ASP A 40 11.90 -21.05 4.59
N TRP A 41 11.41 -20.41 5.64
CA TRP A 41 12.15 -19.42 6.43
C TRP A 41 13.26 -20.05 7.27
N PHE A 42 13.02 -21.22 7.85
CA PHE A 42 13.98 -21.93 8.69
C PHE A 42 14.89 -22.91 7.93
N ASN A 43 14.61 -23.17 6.65
CA ASN A 43 15.52 -23.99 5.86
C ASN A 43 16.92 -23.34 5.70
N VAL A 44 17.88 -24.14 5.25
CA VAL A 44 19.29 -23.75 5.08
C VAL A 44 19.54 -22.73 3.96
N HIS A 45 18.56 -22.44 3.10
CA HIS A 45 18.75 -21.51 2.00
C HIS A 45 18.75 -20.06 2.51
N ALA A 46 19.68 -19.24 2.02
CA ALA A 46 19.77 -17.83 2.38
C ALA A 46 18.63 -16.95 1.80
N THR A 47 17.70 -17.56 1.04
CA THR A 47 16.68 -16.83 0.29
C THR A 47 15.32 -17.53 0.36
N VAL A 48 14.25 -16.75 0.26
CA VAL A 48 12.87 -17.23 0.11
C VAL A 48 12.26 -16.71 -1.19
N TYR A 49 11.23 -17.40 -1.68
CA TYR A 49 10.47 -16.95 -2.84
C TYR A 49 9.18 -16.28 -2.42
N VAL A 50 8.87 -15.16 -3.07
CA VAL A 50 7.60 -14.46 -2.90
C VAL A 50 6.95 -14.21 -4.24
N GLN A 51 5.62 -14.16 -4.26
CA GLN A 51 4.87 -13.79 -5.46
C GLN A 51 4.50 -12.31 -5.40
N THR A 52 4.69 -11.61 -6.52
CA THR A 52 4.13 -10.27 -6.69
C THR A 52 2.66 -10.35 -7.03
N SER A 53 1.90 -9.33 -6.63
CA SER A 53 0.48 -9.19 -6.98
C SER A 53 0.23 -8.90 -8.47
N GLY A 54 1.27 -8.83 -9.31
CA GLY A 54 1.19 -8.66 -10.77
C GLY A 54 0.24 -7.55 -11.24
N SER A 55 0.65 -6.28 -11.18
CA SER A 55 -0.12 -5.19 -11.83
C SER A 55 -0.24 -5.35 -13.35
N THR A 56 0.64 -6.16 -13.96
CA THR A 56 0.70 -6.45 -15.40
C THR A 56 0.03 -7.78 -15.78
N GLY A 57 -0.70 -8.43 -14.85
CA GLY A 57 -1.53 -9.61 -15.14
C GLY A 57 -0.85 -10.98 -14.98
N THR A 58 0.47 -11.07 -14.88
CA THR A 58 1.20 -12.32 -14.57
C THR A 58 1.99 -12.18 -13.26
N PRO A 59 1.62 -12.92 -12.20
CA PRO A 59 2.40 -12.97 -10.97
C PRO A 59 3.84 -13.39 -11.23
N LYS A 60 4.82 -12.60 -10.76
CA LYS A 60 6.24 -12.94 -10.86
C LYS A 60 6.72 -13.50 -9.53
N ARG A 61 7.46 -14.61 -9.57
CA ARG A 61 8.20 -15.10 -8.40
C ARG A 61 9.50 -14.31 -8.27
N ILE A 62 9.67 -13.63 -7.14
CA ILE A 62 10.89 -12.90 -6.79
C ILE A 62 11.60 -13.66 -5.68
N LYS A 63 12.93 -13.75 -5.80
CA LYS A 63 13.81 -14.37 -4.81
C LYS A 63 14.36 -13.27 -3.90
N LEU A 64 14.10 -13.37 -2.60
CA LEU A 64 14.52 -12.38 -1.61
C LEU A 64 15.52 -12.98 -0.63
N LYS A 65 16.55 -12.23 -0.25
CA LYS A 65 17.50 -12.63 0.81
C LYS A 65 16.82 -12.54 2.17
N LYS A 66 16.94 -13.59 3.00
CA LYS A 66 16.42 -13.60 4.38
C LYS A 66 17.01 -12.46 5.20
N GLU A 67 18.30 -12.18 5.02
CA GLU A 67 19.00 -11.04 5.62
C GLU A 67 18.32 -9.70 5.31
N TYR A 68 17.92 -9.44 4.06
CA TYR A 68 17.24 -8.20 3.67
C TYR A 68 15.85 -8.09 4.29
N MET A 69 15.16 -9.22 4.45
CA MET A 69 13.87 -9.23 5.16
C MET A 69 14.06 -8.92 6.66
N VAL A 70 15.11 -9.46 7.28
CA VAL A 70 15.49 -9.12 8.67
C VAL A 70 15.84 -7.63 8.80
N ASN A 71 16.60 -7.08 7.86
CA ASN A 71 16.95 -5.65 7.86
C ASN A 71 15.71 -4.75 7.68
N SER A 72 14.80 -5.12 6.77
CA SER A 72 13.51 -4.43 6.60
C SER A 72 12.64 -4.50 7.87
N ALA A 73 12.65 -5.63 8.58
CA ALA A 73 11.98 -5.77 9.88
C ALA A 73 12.57 -4.81 10.93
N LYS A 74 13.90 -4.78 11.07
CA LYS A 74 14.59 -3.87 12.00
C LYS A 74 14.32 -2.41 11.69
N ALA A 75 14.37 -2.02 10.41
CA ALA A 75 14.04 -0.66 9.99
C ALA A 75 12.61 -0.25 10.38
N THR A 76 11.64 -1.17 10.25
CA THR A 76 10.26 -0.95 10.73
C THR A 76 10.23 -0.74 12.25
N GLY A 77 10.90 -1.63 13.00
CA GLY A 77 10.93 -1.58 14.46
C GLY A 77 11.54 -0.29 15.00
N THR A 78 12.67 0.14 14.42
CA THR A 78 13.33 1.40 14.77
C THR A 78 12.48 2.61 14.40
N PHE A 79 11.93 2.67 13.18
CA PHE A 79 11.19 3.85 12.73
C PHE A 79 9.94 4.13 13.59
N PHE A 80 9.23 3.06 13.96
CA PHE A 80 7.99 3.17 14.73
C PHE A 80 8.20 3.03 16.24
N ASP A 81 9.44 2.99 16.74
CA ASP A 81 9.74 2.76 18.17
C ASP A 81 8.97 1.55 18.74
N LEU A 82 9.06 0.40 18.05
CA LEU A 82 8.39 -0.85 18.43
C LEU A 82 9.38 -1.82 19.08
N PRO A 83 9.48 -1.84 20.42
CA PRO A 83 10.47 -2.63 21.13
C PRO A 83 10.13 -4.14 21.13
N GLU A 84 11.01 -4.91 21.75
CA GLU A 84 10.72 -6.30 22.13
C GLU A 84 9.41 -6.40 22.93
N ASN A 85 8.72 -7.54 22.82
CA ASN A 85 7.42 -7.82 23.44
C ASN A 85 6.24 -6.98 22.90
N THR A 86 6.44 -6.18 21.84
CA THR A 86 5.34 -5.55 21.09
C THR A 86 4.28 -6.59 20.75
N VAL A 87 3.01 -6.28 21.00
CA VAL A 87 1.89 -7.15 20.64
C VAL A 87 1.34 -6.72 19.28
N ALA A 88 1.49 -7.57 18.27
CA ALA A 88 1.08 -7.28 16.90
C ALA A 88 -0.07 -8.19 16.43
N LEU A 89 -0.92 -7.66 15.55
CA LEU A 89 -1.96 -8.43 14.87
C LEU A 89 -1.59 -8.66 13.40
N LEU A 90 -1.56 -9.93 12.98
CA LEU A 90 -1.49 -10.34 11.59
C LEU A 90 -2.90 -10.69 11.07
N CYS A 91 -3.45 -9.78 10.25
CA CYS A 91 -4.73 -9.95 9.57
C CYS A 91 -4.61 -9.87 8.03
N LEU A 92 -3.39 -10.04 7.51
CA LEU A 92 -3.07 -10.06 6.08
C LEU A 92 -2.72 -11.49 5.66
N SER A 93 -3.08 -11.88 4.44
CA SER A 93 -2.68 -13.19 3.91
C SER A 93 -1.14 -13.31 3.83
N THR A 94 -0.62 -14.44 4.30
CA THR A 94 0.78 -14.83 4.17
C THR A 94 1.13 -15.40 2.79
N ASP A 95 0.18 -15.46 1.86
CA ASP A 95 0.49 -15.76 0.46
C ASP A 95 1.30 -14.62 -0.17
N TYR A 96 1.09 -13.40 0.32
CA TYR A 96 1.79 -12.19 -0.12
C TYR A 96 2.87 -11.76 0.87
N ILE A 97 3.83 -10.98 0.36
CA ILE A 97 4.96 -10.47 1.14
C ILE A 97 4.53 -9.67 2.37
N ALA A 98 3.40 -8.97 2.32
CA ALA A 98 2.91 -8.15 3.43
C ALA A 98 2.61 -8.98 4.68
N GLY A 99 1.90 -10.12 4.55
CA GLY A 99 1.64 -11.03 5.66
C GLY A 99 2.91 -11.75 6.12
N LYS A 100 3.74 -12.24 5.18
CA LYS A 100 5.03 -12.88 5.50
C LYS A 100 5.93 -11.97 6.36
N MET A 101 5.96 -10.67 6.05
CA MET A 101 6.80 -9.71 6.75
C MET A 101 6.32 -9.33 8.14
N MET A 102 5.03 -9.51 8.46
CA MET A 102 4.58 -9.43 9.86
C MET A 102 5.17 -10.58 10.69
N LEU A 103 5.24 -11.80 10.15
CA LEU A 103 5.91 -12.92 10.80
C LEU A 103 7.41 -12.67 10.94
N VAL A 104 8.09 -12.21 9.89
CA VAL A 104 9.53 -11.90 9.97
C VAL A 104 9.82 -10.80 10.99
N ARG A 105 9.00 -9.75 11.06
CA ARG A 105 9.11 -8.72 12.10
C ARG A 105 9.01 -9.32 13.49
N ALA A 106 8.01 -10.16 13.73
CA ALA A 106 7.82 -10.78 15.03
C ALA A 106 8.96 -11.71 15.42
N LEU A 107 9.40 -12.57 14.50
CA LEU A 107 10.53 -13.49 14.70
C LEU A 107 11.85 -12.74 14.94
N THR A 108 12.04 -11.60 14.27
CA THR A 108 13.28 -10.81 14.36
C THR A 108 13.33 -9.95 15.62
N LEU A 109 12.22 -9.32 15.98
CA LEU A 109 12.14 -8.29 17.02
C LEU A 109 11.62 -8.82 18.35
N GLY A 110 11.27 -10.10 18.44
CA GLY A 110 10.72 -10.69 19.66
C GLY A 110 9.32 -10.16 19.98
N TRP A 111 8.48 -10.02 18.95
CA TRP A 111 7.09 -9.61 19.15
C TRP A 111 6.21 -10.80 19.53
N HIS A 112 5.11 -10.50 20.19
CA HIS A 112 3.99 -11.41 20.36
C HIS A 112 3.01 -11.15 19.22
N ILE A 113 2.88 -12.09 18.28
CA ILE A 113 2.00 -11.94 17.12
C ILE A 113 0.78 -12.84 17.26
N ASP A 114 -0.40 -12.22 17.19
CA ASP A 114 -1.66 -12.94 17.04
C ASP A 114 -2.01 -12.98 15.57
N VAL A 115 -2.40 -14.16 15.10
CA VAL A 115 -2.80 -14.42 13.72
C VAL A 115 -4.28 -14.73 13.69
N ILE A 116 -4.99 -14.03 12.80
CA ILE A 116 -6.37 -14.30 12.45
C ILE A 116 -6.50 -14.58 10.94
N GLU A 117 -7.61 -15.19 10.55
CA GLU A 117 -7.94 -15.33 9.14
C GLU A 117 -8.10 -13.95 8.48
N ALA A 118 -7.56 -13.79 7.28
CA ALA A 118 -7.63 -12.52 6.56
C ALA A 118 -9.08 -12.25 6.09
N SER A 119 -9.71 -11.24 6.68
CA SER A 119 -11.07 -10.81 6.34
C SER A 119 -11.10 -9.34 5.94
N SER A 120 -12.24 -8.86 5.44
CA SER A 120 -12.44 -7.43 5.21
C SER A 120 -12.61 -6.63 6.49
N SER A 121 -12.94 -7.26 7.63
CA SER A 121 -13.30 -6.60 8.89
C SER A 121 -12.49 -7.20 10.05
N PRO A 122 -11.15 -7.08 10.03
CA PRO A 122 -10.27 -7.86 10.92
C PRO A 122 -10.40 -7.52 12.41
N LEU A 123 -10.99 -6.38 12.79
CA LEU A 123 -11.11 -5.94 14.18
C LEU A 123 -12.50 -6.15 14.81
N GLU A 124 -13.46 -6.68 14.04
CA GLU A 124 -14.86 -6.84 14.47
C GLU A 124 -14.99 -7.73 15.72
N HIS A 125 -14.27 -8.86 15.74
CA HIS A 125 -14.33 -9.85 16.83
C HIS A 125 -13.06 -9.86 17.71
N ILE A 126 -12.36 -8.73 17.77
CA ILE A 126 -11.15 -8.58 18.58
C ILE A 126 -11.50 -7.91 19.91
N ASP A 127 -11.24 -8.56 21.04
CA ASP A 127 -11.55 -8.04 22.38
C ASP A 127 -10.34 -7.44 23.12
N ARG A 128 -9.18 -7.38 22.46
CA ARG A 128 -7.93 -6.87 23.03
C ARG A 128 -7.36 -5.71 22.22
N THR A 129 -6.39 -5.03 22.82
CA THR A 129 -5.61 -4.00 22.13
C THR A 129 -4.28 -4.53 21.61
N TYR A 130 -3.84 -4.00 20.48
CA TYR A 130 -2.56 -4.29 19.83
C TYR A 130 -1.70 -3.03 19.73
N ASP A 131 -0.40 -3.20 19.87
CA ASP A 131 0.56 -2.12 19.68
C ASP A 131 0.76 -1.82 18.20
N PHE A 132 0.71 -2.85 17.35
CA PHE A 132 0.97 -2.70 15.92
C PHE A 132 0.08 -3.58 15.04
N CYS A 133 -0.36 -3.05 13.90
CA CYS A 133 -1.04 -3.82 12.87
C CYS A 133 -0.70 -3.29 11.46
N ALA A 134 -0.87 -4.15 10.45
CA ALA A 134 -0.76 -3.77 9.04
C ALA A 134 -2.05 -4.16 8.31
N MET A 135 -2.59 -3.23 7.52
CA MET A 135 -3.86 -3.42 6.79
C MET A 135 -3.81 -2.88 5.36
N VAL A 136 -4.75 -3.32 4.54
CA VAL A 136 -5.09 -2.66 3.27
C VAL A 136 -6.20 -1.61 3.46
N PRO A 137 -6.36 -0.60 2.59
CA PRO A 137 -7.37 0.45 2.75
C PRO A 137 -8.79 -0.06 3.01
N LEU A 138 -9.20 -1.15 2.34
CA LEU A 138 -10.52 -1.75 2.54
C LEU A 138 -10.72 -2.27 3.98
N GLN A 139 -9.69 -2.89 4.56
CA GLN A 139 -9.74 -3.37 5.95
C GLN A 139 -9.84 -2.21 6.93
N VAL A 140 -9.11 -1.12 6.67
CA VAL A 140 -9.19 0.10 7.47
C VAL A 140 -10.59 0.70 7.40
N HIS A 141 -11.18 0.78 6.21
CA HIS A 141 -12.53 1.30 6.00
C HIS A 141 -13.59 0.54 6.81
N HIS A 142 -13.56 -0.78 6.81
CA HIS A 142 -14.51 -1.60 7.59
C HIS A 142 -14.15 -1.70 9.08
N SER A 143 -12.97 -1.24 9.49
CA SER A 143 -12.53 -1.30 10.89
C SER A 143 -12.60 0.05 11.60
N LEU A 144 -13.11 1.11 10.96
CA LEU A 144 -13.09 2.50 11.48
C LEU A 144 -13.52 2.60 12.94
N GLU A 145 -14.64 1.98 13.32
CA GLU A 145 -15.18 2.02 14.68
C GLU A 145 -14.32 1.25 15.70
N HIS A 146 -13.47 0.34 15.23
CA HIS A 146 -12.63 -0.52 16.05
C HIS A 146 -11.14 -0.16 15.99
N LEU A 147 -10.74 0.85 15.20
CA LEU A 147 -9.34 1.21 15.03
C LEU A 147 -8.64 1.54 16.35
N HIS A 148 -9.36 2.11 17.32
CA HIS A 148 -8.86 2.39 18.68
C HIS A 148 -8.27 1.17 19.40
N LYS A 149 -8.55 -0.06 18.94
CA LYS A 149 -7.93 -1.30 19.43
C LYS A 149 -6.48 -1.46 18.96
N VAL A 150 -5.99 -0.65 18.02
CA VAL A 150 -4.62 -0.67 17.51
C VAL A 150 -3.96 0.67 17.82
N LYS A 151 -2.75 0.67 18.38
CA LYS A 151 -2.00 1.92 18.66
C LYS A 151 -1.34 2.49 17.41
N LYS A 152 -0.54 1.69 16.69
CA LYS A 152 0.11 2.08 15.42
C LYS A 152 -0.33 1.19 14.28
N LEU A 153 -0.77 1.79 13.19
CA LEU A 153 -1.29 1.09 12.01
C LEU A 153 -0.54 1.54 10.76
N ILE A 154 0.01 0.58 10.02
CA ILE A 154 0.49 0.83 8.66
C ILE A 154 -0.54 0.39 7.64
N VAL A 155 -0.78 1.24 6.64
CA VAL A 155 -1.70 1.00 5.53
C VAL A 155 -0.88 0.85 4.26
N GLY A 156 -1.00 -0.31 3.63
CA GLY A 156 -0.24 -0.67 2.44
C GLY A 156 -1.13 -1.23 1.34
N GLY A 157 -0.51 -1.51 0.19
CA GLY A 157 -1.19 -2.23 -0.90
C GLY A 157 -2.15 -1.39 -1.74
N GLY A 158 -2.47 -0.14 -1.39
CA GLY A 158 -3.31 0.73 -2.20
C GLY A 158 -3.30 2.18 -1.70
N ALA A 159 -3.82 3.09 -2.52
CA ALA A 159 -4.04 4.47 -2.10
C ALA A 159 -5.18 4.55 -1.08
N VAL A 160 -5.04 5.45 -0.11
CA VAL A 160 -6.11 5.84 0.81
C VAL A 160 -6.84 7.01 0.16
N ASP A 161 -8.13 6.84 -0.13
CA ASP A 161 -8.93 7.90 -0.71
C ASP A 161 -9.23 9.02 0.29
N ASN A 162 -9.64 10.19 -0.22
CA ASN A 162 -9.87 11.37 0.60
C ASN A 162 -10.97 11.19 1.64
N ARG A 163 -12.02 10.40 1.34
CA ARG A 163 -13.10 10.14 2.28
C ARG A 163 -12.62 9.29 3.46
N LEU A 164 -11.83 8.25 3.17
CA LEU A 164 -11.19 7.46 4.21
C LEU A 164 -10.26 8.35 5.03
N LEU A 165 -9.41 9.15 4.38
CA LEU A 165 -8.49 10.08 5.05
C LEU A 165 -9.20 11.04 6.01
N GLU A 166 -10.33 11.62 5.61
CA GLU A 166 -11.17 12.48 6.45
C GLU A 166 -11.66 11.74 7.70
N ASN A 167 -12.14 10.51 7.55
CA ASN A 167 -12.61 9.70 8.69
C ASN A 167 -11.47 9.37 9.67
N LEU A 168 -10.24 9.16 9.17
CA LEU A 168 -9.08 8.82 10.01
C LEU A 168 -8.64 9.97 10.94
N GLN A 169 -9.03 11.22 10.64
CA GLN A 169 -8.63 12.38 11.46
C GLN A 169 -9.17 12.31 12.89
N SER A 170 -10.32 11.63 13.09
CA SER A 170 -10.99 11.50 14.39
C SER A 170 -10.52 10.31 15.22
N VAL A 171 -9.62 9.47 14.67
CA VAL A 171 -9.22 8.20 15.26
C VAL A 171 -7.96 8.39 16.12
N SER A 172 -7.93 7.75 17.30
CA SER A 172 -6.81 7.85 18.25
C SER A 172 -5.56 7.06 17.85
N THR A 173 -5.70 6.07 16.97
CA THR A 173 -4.61 5.28 16.38
C THR A 173 -3.69 6.17 15.56
N GLU A 174 -2.37 5.97 15.64
CA GLU A 174 -1.41 6.59 14.73
C GLU A 174 -1.37 5.79 13.42
N ILE A 175 -1.75 6.41 12.30
CA ILE A 175 -1.95 5.72 11.03
C ILE A 175 -1.00 6.27 9.98
N PHE A 176 -0.31 5.36 9.28
CA PHE A 176 0.70 5.71 8.29
C PHE A 176 0.43 4.97 6.97
N ALA A 177 0.44 5.68 5.85
CA ALA A 177 0.56 5.06 4.54
C ALA A 177 2.02 4.63 4.32
N THR A 178 2.19 3.50 3.67
CA THR A 178 3.51 2.97 3.31
C THR A 178 3.75 3.08 1.82
N TYR A 179 4.96 3.48 1.44
CA TYR A 179 5.45 3.40 0.07
C TYR A 179 6.50 2.30 -0.03
N GLY A 180 6.27 1.35 -0.93
CA GLY A 180 7.06 0.14 -1.06
C GLY A 180 6.59 -0.75 -2.21
N MET A 181 7.46 -1.68 -2.58
CA MET A 181 7.23 -2.67 -3.63
C MET A 181 7.91 -3.99 -3.25
N THR A 182 7.70 -5.05 -4.04
CA THR A 182 8.30 -6.35 -3.71
C THR A 182 9.81 -6.33 -3.87
N GLU A 183 10.31 -5.53 -4.81
CA GLU A 183 11.73 -5.26 -5.06
C GLU A 183 12.43 -4.57 -3.88
N THR A 184 11.67 -3.85 -3.05
CA THR A 184 12.16 -3.25 -1.79
C THR A 184 11.77 -4.06 -0.56
N ILE A 185 11.39 -5.33 -0.72
CA ILE A 185 10.82 -6.20 0.31
C ILE A 185 9.44 -5.72 0.78
N THR A 186 9.40 -4.58 1.48
CA THR A 186 8.17 -3.89 1.88
C THR A 186 8.36 -2.38 1.70
N HIS A 187 8.11 -1.60 2.75
CA HIS A 187 8.13 -0.15 2.70
C HIS A 187 9.53 0.40 2.92
N ILE A 188 9.84 1.45 2.18
CA ILE A 188 11.08 2.24 2.29
C ILE A 188 10.80 3.67 2.70
N ALA A 189 9.53 4.08 2.68
CA ALA A 189 9.08 5.36 3.17
C ALA A 189 7.66 5.26 3.71
N VAL A 190 7.31 6.20 4.58
CA VAL A 190 5.99 6.27 5.20
C VAL A 190 5.48 7.70 5.21
N LYS A 191 4.16 7.84 5.24
CA LYS A 191 3.45 9.12 5.26
C LYS A 191 2.37 9.04 6.34
N GLU A 192 2.39 9.96 7.30
CA GLU A 192 1.30 10.10 8.29
C GLU A 192 -0.03 10.36 7.60
N LEU A 193 -1.07 9.61 7.97
CA LEU A 193 -2.44 9.79 7.47
C LEU A 193 -3.33 10.50 8.48
N ASN A 194 -2.98 10.44 9.76
CA ASN A 194 -3.60 11.24 10.80
C ASN A 194 -2.53 11.68 11.80
N ASN A 195 -2.89 12.61 12.68
CA ASN A 195 -2.05 13.04 13.78
C ASN A 195 -2.96 13.27 14.99
N PRO A 196 -3.16 12.24 15.82
CA PRO A 196 -4.00 12.35 17.00
C PRO A 196 -3.45 13.31 18.07
N SER A 197 -2.21 13.81 17.89
CA SER A 197 -1.54 14.75 18.81
C SER A 197 -1.53 16.21 18.37
N LEU A 198 -2.00 16.55 17.15
CA LEU A 198 -2.06 17.93 16.65
C LEU A 198 -3.49 18.36 16.28
N GLN A 199 -3.88 19.57 16.67
CA GLN A 199 -5.14 20.21 16.26
C GLN A 199 -5.12 20.56 14.76
N GLU A 200 -5.98 19.87 13.99
CA GLU A 200 -6.60 20.12 12.67
C GLU A 200 -5.82 20.70 11.47
N VAL A 201 -4.75 21.46 11.61
CA VAL A 201 -4.26 22.32 10.51
C VAL A 201 -3.06 21.74 9.74
N ALA A 202 -2.30 20.79 10.30
CA ALA A 202 -0.98 20.41 9.76
C ALA A 202 -0.93 19.20 8.79
N LEU A 203 -1.96 18.35 8.73
CA LEU A 203 -1.86 17.05 8.04
C LEU A 203 -2.21 17.05 6.56
N LYS A 204 -2.74 18.15 6.03
CA LYS A 204 -3.19 18.20 4.63
C LYS A 204 -2.08 17.94 3.60
N PHE A 205 -0.81 17.95 4.03
CA PHE A 205 0.36 17.82 3.15
C PHE A 205 1.51 17.02 3.78
N SER A 206 1.24 15.85 4.36
CA SER A 206 2.32 14.94 4.73
C SER A 206 2.94 14.35 3.45
N ASN A 207 4.26 14.47 3.31
CA ASN A 207 5.00 13.78 2.26
C ASN A 207 5.46 12.40 2.75
N TYR A 208 5.97 11.57 1.85
CA TYR A 208 6.63 10.34 2.23
C TYR A 208 8.02 10.64 2.77
N LYS A 209 8.29 10.19 4.00
CA LYS A 209 9.62 10.22 4.63
C LYS A 209 10.24 8.85 4.56
N THR A 210 11.48 8.77 4.10
CA THR A 210 12.20 7.50 3.97
C THR A 210 12.58 6.92 5.33
N LEU A 211 12.71 5.59 5.39
CA LEU A 211 13.32 4.90 6.50
C LEU A 211 14.83 5.19 6.52
N ASP A 212 15.48 4.90 7.66
CA ASP A 212 16.92 5.08 7.79
C ASP A 212 17.70 4.31 6.71
N LYS A 213 18.83 4.87 6.28
CA LYS A 213 19.72 4.33 5.23
C LYS A 213 19.06 4.12 3.85
N VAL A 214 17.94 4.77 3.58
CA VAL A 214 17.33 4.84 2.24
C VAL A 214 17.61 6.21 1.65
N ALA A 215 18.39 6.25 0.57
CA ALA A 215 18.62 7.45 -0.23
C ALA A 215 17.69 7.46 -1.45
N ILE A 216 17.26 8.67 -1.82
CA ILE A 216 16.33 8.90 -2.93
C ILE A 216 16.83 9.99 -3.86
N SER A 217 16.55 9.82 -5.15
CA SER A 217 16.80 10.83 -6.19
C SER A 217 15.79 10.69 -7.33
N LYS A 218 16.03 11.38 -8.46
CA LYS A 218 15.19 11.29 -9.66
C LYS A 218 16.01 10.97 -10.89
N ASP A 219 15.44 10.18 -11.79
CA ASP A 219 15.96 10.02 -13.14
C ASP A 219 15.55 11.19 -14.06
N LEU A 220 15.97 11.13 -15.33
CA LEU A 220 15.67 12.17 -16.34
C LEU A 220 14.17 12.31 -16.66
N ARG A 221 13.35 11.31 -16.32
CA ARG A 221 11.89 11.35 -16.49
C ARG A 221 11.19 12.00 -15.29
N GLY A 222 11.92 12.27 -14.20
CA GLY A 222 11.37 12.69 -12.92
C GLY A 222 10.84 11.54 -12.08
N CYS A 223 11.21 10.29 -12.42
CA CYS A 223 10.80 9.11 -11.66
C CYS A 223 11.72 8.87 -10.46
N LEU A 224 11.17 8.34 -9.37
CA LEU A 224 11.90 8.05 -8.15
C LEU A 224 12.98 6.99 -8.40
N VAL A 225 14.19 7.29 -7.95
CA VAL A 225 15.33 6.36 -7.88
C VAL A 225 15.61 6.10 -6.41
N ILE A 226 15.74 4.82 -6.05
CA ILE A 226 15.86 4.36 -4.67
C ILE A 226 17.19 3.62 -4.52
N GLU A 227 17.99 4.03 -3.54
CA GLU A 227 19.20 3.36 -3.10
C GLU A 227 19.01 2.90 -1.65
N ALA A 228 18.92 1.59 -1.44
CA ALA A 228 18.63 0.99 -0.14
C ALA A 228 19.52 -0.26 0.09
N PRO A 229 20.83 -0.07 0.36
CA PRO A 229 21.82 -1.16 0.35
C PRO A 229 21.57 -2.26 1.39
N GLU A 230 20.85 -1.93 2.47
CA GLU A 230 20.48 -2.90 3.51
C GLU A 230 19.42 -3.90 3.06
N ILE A 231 18.70 -3.62 1.96
CA ILE A 231 17.58 -4.43 1.47
C ILE A 231 17.63 -4.74 -0.03
N SER A 232 18.57 -4.16 -0.77
CA SER A 232 18.76 -4.36 -2.21
C SER A 232 20.22 -4.17 -2.59
N ASP A 233 20.77 -5.09 -3.39
CA ASP A 233 22.11 -4.95 -3.99
C ASP A 233 22.12 -3.92 -5.14
N ASN A 234 20.95 -3.56 -5.67
CA ASN A 234 20.81 -2.74 -6.87
C ASN A 234 20.09 -1.42 -6.56
N ILE A 235 20.43 -0.39 -7.35
CA ILE A 235 19.65 0.83 -7.47
C ILE A 235 18.32 0.49 -8.15
N ILE A 236 17.21 0.91 -7.55
CA ILE A 236 15.87 0.64 -8.07
C ILE A 236 15.36 1.92 -8.75
N ILE A 237 15.17 1.85 -10.06
CA ILE A 237 14.56 2.92 -10.85
C ILE A 237 13.08 2.58 -11.04
N THR A 238 12.21 3.44 -10.52
CA THR A 238 10.76 3.23 -10.58
C THR A 238 10.15 3.88 -11.83
N ASN A 239 8.84 3.71 -12.01
CA ASN A 239 8.02 4.52 -12.91
C ASN A 239 7.09 5.46 -12.12
N ASP A 240 7.45 5.79 -10.88
CA ASP A 240 6.68 6.70 -10.02
C ASP A 240 7.24 8.11 -10.15
N LEU A 241 6.44 9.03 -10.69
CA LEU A 241 6.77 10.45 -10.75
C LEU A 241 6.74 11.04 -9.34
N VAL A 242 7.80 11.78 -8.99
CA VAL A 242 7.94 12.37 -7.66
C VAL A 242 8.48 13.80 -7.70
N GLU A 243 8.16 14.55 -6.66
CA GLU A 243 8.85 15.78 -6.28
C GLU A 243 9.72 15.48 -5.06
N ILE A 244 11.03 15.72 -5.16
CA ILE A 244 11.95 15.55 -4.02
C ILE A 244 11.90 16.82 -3.19
N ILE A 245 11.51 16.69 -1.92
CA ILE A 245 11.38 17.79 -0.97
C ILE A 245 12.68 17.98 -0.19
N SER A 246 13.32 16.87 0.17
CA SER A 246 14.61 16.83 0.85
C SER A 246 15.33 15.50 0.55
N ASN A 247 16.51 15.29 1.11
CA ASN A 247 17.28 14.05 0.93
C ASN A 247 16.55 12.78 1.40
N ASN A 248 15.54 12.91 2.27
CA ASN A 248 14.78 11.79 2.82
C ASN A 248 13.26 11.98 2.71
N GLU A 249 12.79 12.95 1.92
CA GLU A 249 11.37 13.28 1.81
C GLU A 249 10.97 13.54 0.36
N PHE A 250 9.85 12.95 -0.07
CA PHE A 250 9.32 13.13 -1.41
C PHE A 250 7.79 13.12 -1.45
N LYS A 251 7.24 13.86 -2.41
CA LYS A 251 5.83 13.80 -2.77
C LYS A 251 5.66 12.88 -3.97
N TRP A 252 4.80 11.87 -3.84
CA TRP A 252 4.39 11.03 -4.95
C TRP A 252 3.33 11.75 -5.79
N LEU A 253 3.54 11.82 -7.11
CA LEU A 253 2.67 12.56 -8.03
C LEU A 253 1.76 11.63 -8.83
N GLY A 254 2.26 10.48 -9.24
CA GLY A 254 1.53 9.55 -10.10
C GLY A 254 2.47 8.59 -10.82
N ARG A 255 1.94 7.80 -11.75
CA ARG A 255 2.75 6.88 -12.57
C ARG A 255 3.11 7.51 -13.91
N ALA A 256 4.39 7.43 -14.28
CA ALA A 256 4.86 7.87 -15.59
C ALA A 256 4.15 7.13 -16.74
N ASP A 257 3.85 5.84 -16.54
CA ASP A 257 3.14 5.00 -17.52
C ASP A 257 1.67 5.41 -17.71
N ASN A 258 1.11 6.20 -16.80
CA ASN A 258 -0.27 6.68 -16.85
C ASN A 258 -0.38 8.10 -17.43
N VAL A 259 0.73 8.81 -17.65
CA VAL A 259 0.70 10.21 -18.11
C VAL A 259 0.01 10.31 -19.47
N ILE A 260 -0.98 11.19 -19.54
CA ILE A 260 -1.75 11.47 -20.76
C ILE A 260 -1.12 12.68 -21.45
N ASN A 261 -0.82 12.56 -22.75
CA ASN A 261 -0.27 13.67 -23.54
C ASN A 261 -1.37 14.31 -24.39
N SER A 262 -2.02 15.34 -23.85
CA SER A 262 -3.14 16.02 -24.50
C SER A 262 -2.72 17.38 -25.06
N GLY A 263 -2.66 17.51 -26.38
CA GLY A 263 -2.30 18.76 -27.06
C GLY A 263 -0.90 19.27 -26.69
N GLY A 264 0.04 18.36 -26.42
CA GLY A 264 1.41 18.69 -25.96
C GLY A 264 1.53 18.95 -24.45
N ILE A 265 0.45 18.80 -23.68
CA ILE A 265 0.44 18.98 -22.22
C ILE A 265 0.41 17.63 -21.54
N LYS A 266 1.30 17.44 -20.55
CA LYS A 266 1.34 16.24 -19.70
C LYS A 266 0.31 16.36 -18.59
N LEU A 267 -0.70 15.51 -18.62
CA LEU A 267 -1.72 15.39 -17.60
C LEU A 267 -1.43 14.14 -16.77
N ILE A 268 -1.32 14.31 -15.45
CA ILE A 268 -1.07 13.21 -14.51
C ILE A 268 -2.43 12.75 -13.96
N PRO A 269 -2.94 11.56 -14.32
CA PRO A 269 -4.27 11.10 -13.91
C PRO A 269 -4.51 11.17 -12.41
N GLU A 270 -3.53 10.75 -11.61
CA GLU A 270 -3.69 10.64 -10.16
C GLU A 270 -3.85 12.02 -9.49
N GLN A 271 -3.19 13.06 -10.02
CA GLN A 271 -3.38 14.44 -9.57
C GLN A 271 -4.76 14.99 -9.95
N ILE A 272 -5.26 14.62 -11.13
CA ILE A 272 -6.59 15.03 -11.59
C ILE A 272 -7.66 14.33 -10.77
N GLU A 273 -7.51 13.03 -10.53
CA GLU A 273 -8.42 12.22 -9.72
C GLU A 273 -8.49 12.74 -8.28
N GLU A 274 -7.36 13.13 -7.68
CA GLU A 274 -7.36 13.76 -6.36
C GLU A 274 -8.26 15.01 -6.33
N LYS A 275 -8.20 15.86 -7.37
CA LYS A 275 -9.06 17.05 -7.49
C LYS A 275 -10.54 16.67 -7.66
N LEU A 276 -10.82 15.70 -8.52
CA LEU A 276 -12.19 15.26 -8.85
C LEU A 276 -12.88 14.53 -7.69
N SER A 277 -12.13 13.85 -6.82
CA SER A 277 -12.65 13.10 -5.69
C SER A 277 -13.41 13.94 -4.66
N LYS A 278 -13.26 15.28 -4.72
CA LYS A 278 -14.00 16.23 -3.87
C LYS A 278 -15.48 16.36 -4.23
N ILE A 279 -15.85 15.98 -5.46
CA ILE A 279 -17.22 16.08 -5.96
C ILE A 279 -17.77 14.74 -6.49
N ILE A 280 -16.89 13.79 -6.84
CA ILE A 280 -17.28 12.45 -7.27
C ILE A 280 -17.06 11.48 -6.11
N HIS A 281 -18.16 10.89 -5.63
CA HIS A 281 -18.14 9.95 -4.50
C HIS A 281 -18.18 8.48 -4.92
N GLN A 282 -18.57 8.20 -6.16
CA GLN A 282 -18.52 6.85 -6.74
C GLN A 282 -17.07 6.46 -7.07
N ARG A 283 -16.82 5.18 -7.40
CA ARG A 283 -15.51 4.80 -7.94
C ARG A 283 -15.35 5.41 -9.32
N PHE A 284 -14.21 6.03 -9.58
CA PHE A 284 -13.92 6.62 -10.88
C PHE A 284 -12.42 6.59 -11.17
N PHE A 285 -12.06 6.79 -12.44
CA PHE A 285 -10.69 7.10 -12.85
C PHE A 285 -10.71 7.94 -14.12
N VAL A 286 -9.59 8.62 -14.41
CA VAL A 286 -9.40 9.31 -15.69
C VAL A 286 -8.41 8.55 -16.57
N ALA A 287 -8.59 8.69 -17.88
CA ALA A 287 -7.75 8.03 -18.87
C ALA A 287 -7.53 8.91 -20.11
N GLY A 288 -6.44 8.65 -20.81
CA GLY A 288 -6.18 9.18 -22.13
C GLY A 288 -6.73 8.21 -23.18
N VAL A 289 -7.42 8.73 -24.17
CA VAL A 289 -7.84 7.95 -25.35
C VAL A 289 -7.40 8.68 -26.61
N PRO A 290 -7.08 7.96 -27.71
CA PRO A 290 -6.64 8.58 -28.95
C PRO A 290 -7.61 9.66 -29.45
N ASP A 291 -7.06 10.78 -29.92
CA ASP A 291 -7.80 11.90 -30.49
C ASP A 291 -7.02 12.51 -31.66
N ASN A 292 -7.70 12.78 -32.77
CA ASN A 292 -7.05 13.23 -34.01
C ASN A 292 -6.44 14.63 -33.91
N ILE A 293 -6.85 15.46 -32.94
CA ILE A 293 -6.38 16.84 -32.78
C ILE A 293 -5.40 16.93 -31.61
N LEU A 294 -5.71 16.29 -30.50
CA LEU A 294 -4.96 16.38 -29.24
C LEU A 294 -3.88 15.31 -29.11
N GLY A 295 -3.87 14.30 -29.98
CA GLY A 295 -3.09 13.07 -29.80
C GLY A 295 -3.81 12.15 -28.81
N GLU A 296 -3.98 12.61 -27.56
CA GLU A 296 -4.85 11.99 -26.57
C GLU A 296 -5.83 13.01 -25.99
N LYS A 297 -7.11 12.65 -25.85
CA LYS A 297 -8.08 13.40 -25.06
C LYS A 297 -8.26 12.76 -23.68
N LEU A 298 -8.38 13.61 -22.66
CA LEU A 298 -8.71 13.19 -21.30
C LEU A 298 -10.20 12.81 -21.23
N ILE A 299 -10.50 11.62 -20.71
CA ILE A 299 -11.87 11.17 -20.42
C ILE A 299 -11.99 10.78 -18.94
N LEU A 300 -13.22 10.80 -18.44
CA LEU A 300 -13.57 10.38 -17.08
C LEU A 300 -14.50 9.17 -17.15
N ILE A 301 -14.23 8.15 -16.33
CA ILE A 301 -15.02 6.93 -16.25
C ILE A 301 -15.51 6.78 -14.81
N ILE A 302 -16.82 6.63 -14.62
CA ILE A 302 -17.49 6.50 -13.32
C ILE A 302 -18.23 5.15 -13.26
N GLU A 303 -18.03 4.40 -12.18
CA GLU A 303 -18.78 3.18 -11.85
C GLU A 303 -20.13 3.58 -11.24
N SER A 304 -21.20 3.54 -12.04
CA SER A 304 -22.56 3.88 -11.61
C SER A 304 -23.60 3.42 -12.65
N GLU A 305 -24.65 2.76 -12.17
CA GLU A 305 -25.85 2.42 -12.97
C GLU A 305 -26.65 3.68 -13.34
N HIS A 306 -26.51 4.76 -12.56
CA HIS A 306 -27.22 6.02 -12.77
C HIS A 306 -26.33 7.03 -13.51
N LYS A 307 -26.77 7.42 -14.71
CA LYS A 307 -26.12 8.43 -15.55
C LYS A 307 -26.46 9.85 -15.06
N GLU A 308 -25.68 10.36 -14.13
CA GLU A 308 -25.85 11.72 -13.63
C GLU A 308 -25.22 12.76 -14.57
N LYS A 309 -26.05 13.39 -15.42
CA LYS A 309 -25.58 14.42 -16.37
C LYS A 309 -24.96 15.67 -15.71
N LYS A 310 -25.28 15.95 -14.44
CA LYS A 310 -24.81 17.15 -13.72
C LYS A 310 -23.33 17.10 -13.32
N VAL A 311 -22.68 15.93 -13.39
CA VAL A 311 -21.29 15.77 -12.98
C VAL A 311 -20.35 16.67 -13.80
N ILE A 312 -20.60 16.83 -15.11
CA ILE A 312 -19.78 17.69 -15.97
C ILE A 312 -19.85 19.15 -15.53
N ASP A 313 -21.05 19.66 -15.25
CA ASP A 313 -21.24 21.05 -14.81
C ASP A 313 -20.47 21.30 -13.51
N GLN A 314 -20.55 20.37 -12.54
CA GLN A 314 -19.80 20.45 -11.29
C GLN A 314 -18.28 20.44 -11.50
N ILE A 315 -17.76 19.60 -12.40
CA ILE A 315 -16.33 19.52 -12.71
C ILE A 315 -15.81 20.88 -13.22
N THR A 316 -16.55 21.54 -14.11
CA THR A 316 -16.13 22.84 -14.67
C THR A 316 -16.08 23.96 -13.65
N THR A 317 -16.77 23.80 -12.51
CA THR A 317 -16.77 24.78 -11.41
C THR A 317 -15.67 24.56 -10.38
N LEU A 318 -14.86 23.50 -10.50
CA LEU A 318 -13.77 23.23 -9.56
C LEU A 318 -12.66 24.28 -9.68
N PRO A 319 -12.32 25.00 -8.60
CA PRO A 319 -11.40 26.15 -8.67
C PRO A 319 -9.95 25.77 -9.02
N ASN A 320 -9.55 24.51 -8.79
CA ASN A 320 -8.17 24.05 -8.95
C ASN A 320 -7.94 23.19 -10.21
N LEU A 321 -8.94 23.12 -11.09
CA LEU A 321 -8.85 22.37 -12.34
C LEU A 321 -8.52 23.33 -13.49
N THR A 322 -7.43 23.07 -14.19
CA THR A 322 -7.10 23.85 -15.39
C THR A 322 -8.03 23.47 -16.54
N LYS A 323 -8.16 24.34 -17.55
CA LYS A 323 -8.97 24.04 -18.75
C LYS A 323 -8.56 22.75 -19.49
N PHE A 324 -7.32 22.30 -19.31
CA PHE A 324 -6.77 21.09 -19.94
C PHE A 324 -7.10 19.83 -19.12
N GLU A 325 -7.32 19.98 -17.82
CA GLU A 325 -7.68 18.90 -16.91
C GLU A 325 -9.19 18.62 -16.87
N VAL A 326 -10.00 19.42 -17.56
CA VAL A 326 -11.43 19.15 -17.74
C VAL A 326 -11.61 17.99 -18.72
N PRO A 327 -12.19 16.85 -18.30
CA PRO A 327 -12.46 15.71 -19.19
C PRO A 327 -13.32 16.14 -20.38
N LYS A 328 -12.97 15.66 -21.57
CA LYS A 328 -13.71 15.95 -22.81
C LYS A 328 -14.99 15.13 -22.92
N GLU A 329 -14.99 13.94 -22.33
CA GLU A 329 -16.11 13.01 -22.30
C GLU A 329 -16.20 12.33 -20.93
N VAL A 330 -17.42 11.96 -20.54
CA VAL A 330 -17.71 11.22 -19.30
C VAL A 330 -18.49 9.96 -19.64
N TYR A 331 -17.96 8.83 -19.18
CA TYR A 331 -18.55 7.51 -19.37
C TYR A 331 -19.02 6.94 -18.03
N PHE A 332 -20.23 6.38 -18.03
CA PHE A 332 -20.79 5.65 -16.90
C PHE A 332 -20.86 4.18 -17.27
N ILE A 333 -20.34 3.32 -16.42
CA ILE A 333 -20.40 1.86 -16.58
C ILE A 333 -20.85 1.21 -15.29
N ASP A 334 -21.49 0.05 -15.41
CA ASP A 334 -22.13 -0.62 -14.27
C ASP A 334 -21.08 -1.13 -13.28
N ASN A 335 -20.00 -1.75 -13.77
CA ASN A 335 -18.97 -2.36 -12.95
C ASN A 335 -17.58 -2.21 -13.57
N PHE A 336 -16.59 -1.89 -12.74
CA PHE A 336 -15.18 -1.91 -13.08
C PHE A 336 -14.64 -3.33 -13.07
N ILE A 337 -13.58 -3.55 -13.85
CA ILE A 337 -12.82 -4.80 -13.81
C ILE A 337 -11.73 -4.63 -12.75
N PHE A 338 -11.59 -5.61 -11.85
CA PHE A 338 -10.60 -5.62 -10.79
C PHE A 338 -9.49 -6.66 -11.04
N THR A 339 -8.31 -6.43 -10.47
CA THR A 339 -7.25 -7.43 -10.36
C THR A 339 -7.54 -8.42 -9.22
N ASP A 340 -6.77 -9.51 -9.12
CA ASP A 340 -6.84 -10.46 -7.99
C ASP A 340 -6.61 -9.79 -6.62
N THR A 341 -5.89 -8.66 -6.61
CA THR A 341 -5.67 -7.83 -5.41
C THR A 341 -6.72 -6.75 -5.22
N LYS A 342 -7.87 -6.87 -5.90
CA LYS A 342 -9.03 -5.97 -5.80
C LYS A 342 -8.72 -4.51 -6.19
N LYS A 343 -7.70 -4.28 -7.02
CA LYS A 343 -7.40 -2.95 -7.60
C LYS A 343 -8.13 -2.78 -8.92
N ILE A 344 -8.53 -1.56 -9.27
CA ILE A 344 -9.14 -1.26 -10.57
C ILE A 344 -8.13 -1.55 -11.69
N ASN A 345 -8.51 -2.42 -12.62
CA ASN A 345 -7.78 -2.68 -13.86
C ASN A 345 -8.25 -1.68 -14.92
N ARG A 346 -7.60 -0.50 -14.96
CA ARG A 346 -7.96 0.60 -15.88
C ARG A 346 -8.00 0.15 -17.34
N LYS A 347 -6.97 -0.58 -17.79
CA LYS A 347 -6.86 -1.03 -19.19
C LYS A 347 -7.97 -2.01 -19.57
N ALA A 348 -8.22 -3.02 -18.74
CA ALA A 348 -9.30 -3.98 -19.00
C ALA A 348 -10.66 -3.26 -18.98
N THR A 349 -10.87 -2.35 -18.02
CA THR A 349 -12.11 -1.57 -17.92
C THR A 349 -12.32 -0.68 -19.15
N LEU A 350 -11.29 0.04 -19.62
CA LEU A 350 -11.37 0.87 -20.83
C LEU A 350 -11.74 0.05 -22.07
N ASN A 351 -11.28 -1.19 -22.19
CA ASN A 351 -11.61 -2.05 -23.32
C ASN A 351 -13.09 -2.48 -23.36
N THR A 352 -13.85 -2.28 -22.28
CA THR A 352 -15.30 -2.54 -22.25
C THR A 352 -16.14 -1.37 -22.76
N ILE A 353 -15.52 -0.20 -22.95
CA ILE A 353 -16.21 1.03 -23.33
C ILE A 353 -16.09 1.23 -24.85
N GLU A 354 -17.22 1.44 -25.52
CA GLU A 354 -17.23 1.92 -26.90
C GLU A 354 -16.82 3.40 -26.93
N ILE A 355 -15.53 3.63 -27.18
CA ILE A 355 -14.98 4.97 -27.35
C ILE A 355 -15.16 5.37 -28.82
N ASN A 356 -15.89 6.46 -29.07
CA ASN A 356 -15.99 7.05 -30.40
C ASN A 356 -14.62 7.60 -30.79
N LYS A 357 -14.01 6.98 -31.81
CA LYS A 357 -12.71 7.35 -32.36
C LYS A 357 -12.76 8.63 -33.19
#